data_AF-A0A4Q2DNR4-F1
#
_entry.id   AF-A0A4Q2DNR4-F1
#
_cell.length_a   1.000
_cell.length_b   1.000
_cell.length_c   1.000
_cell.angle_alpha   90.00
_cell.angle_beta   90.00
_cell.angle_gamma   90.00
#
_symmetry.space_group_name_H-M   'P 1'
#
loop_
_entity.id
_entity.type
_entity.pdbx_description
1 polymer ?
#
loop_
_entity_poly.entity_id
_entity_poly.type
_entity_poly.pdbx_seq_one_letter_code
_entity_poly.pdbx_strand_id
1 'polypeptide(L)'
;MAQSSIYRSTPTVPADIVTYQHQNKLVYVKPADTYELALDIAQKEFPEELANIPREKIGFAVLSEFVGEGKQRLPVRISESAWPSAVARLLRGEIIQIYIREANGKDGKGSKEILPPTPPPQYLDVPKVTFGGETSKSKGPASRQPRSTPTSRAGSPAHRENHRRSWFGGAR
;
A
#
# COMPACT_ATOMS: atom_id res chain seq x y z
N MET A 1 -0.64 -2.86 33.37
CA MET A 1 0.22 -3.95 32.87
C MET A 1 0.42 -3.72 31.37
N ALA A 2 1.58 -3.21 30.96
CA ALA A 2 1.90 -2.96 29.56
C ALA A 2 2.33 -4.27 28.89
N GLN A 3 1.55 -4.76 27.92
CA GLN A 3 1.92 -5.93 27.13
C GLN A 3 2.96 -5.48 26.09
N SER A 4 4.22 -5.85 26.33
CA SER A 4 5.30 -5.73 25.36
C SER A 4 5.00 -6.65 24.17
N SER A 5 4.60 -6.06 23.04
CA SER A 5 4.50 -6.78 21.77
C SER A 5 5.87 -7.30 21.39
N ILE A 6 6.08 -8.60 21.59
CA ILE A 6 7.26 -9.32 21.14
C ILE A 6 7.20 -9.30 19.62
N TYR A 7 7.98 -8.41 18.99
CA TYR A 7 8.22 -8.45 17.56
C TYR A 7 8.79 -9.82 17.23
N ARG A 8 7.94 -10.70 16.69
CA ARG A 8 8.31 -12.04 16.26
C ARG A 8 9.17 -11.86 15.00
N SER A 9 10.46 -11.60 15.18
CA SER A 9 11.44 -11.49 14.09
C SER A 9 11.85 -12.88 13.61
N THR A 10 10.88 -13.76 13.36
CA THR A 10 11.18 -14.99 12.63
C THR A 10 11.56 -14.61 11.21
N PRO A 11 12.66 -15.13 10.66
CA PRO A 11 13.03 -14.87 9.28
C PRO A 11 11.85 -15.25 8.39
N THR A 12 11.36 -14.29 7.61
CA THR A 12 10.25 -14.50 6.67
C THR A 12 10.75 -15.45 5.60
N VAL A 13 10.42 -16.74 5.73
CA VAL A 13 10.63 -17.71 4.67
C VAL A 13 9.72 -17.29 3.51
N PRO A 14 10.25 -17.09 2.29
CA PRO A 14 9.41 -16.76 1.15
C PRO A 14 8.31 -17.80 0.99
N ALA A 15 7.07 -17.38 0.75
CA ALA A 15 5.99 -18.31 0.46
C ALA A 15 6.34 -19.14 -0.78
N ASP A 16 6.25 -20.46 -0.66
CA ASP A 16 6.38 -21.42 -1.77
C ASP A 16 5.04 -21.66 -2.49
N ILE A 17 3.94 -21.37 -1.80
CA ILE A 17 2.57 -21.55 -2.29
C ILE A 17 1.68 -20.40 -1.78
N VAL A 18 0.85 -19.85 -2.68
CA VAL A 18 -0.18 -18.84 -2.40
C VAL A 18 -1.50 -19.31 -2.98
N THR A 19 -2.60 -18.70 -2.54
CA THR A 19 -3.95 -19.05 -3.01
C THR A 19 -4.53 -17.90 -3.79
N TYR A 20 -4.90 -18.13 -5.04
CA TYR A 20 -5.67 -17.16 -5.82
C TYR A 20 -7.16 -17.38 -5.58
N GLN A 21 -7.90 -16.29 -5.35
CA GLN A 21 -9.34 -16.30 -5.13
C GLN A 21 -10.07 -15.45 -6.17
N HIS A 22 -11.04 -16.02 -6.86
CA HIS A 22 -11.95 -15.29 -7.74
C HIS A 22 -13.36 -15.88 -7.67
N GLN A 23 -14.41 -15.07 -7.46
CA GLN A 23 -15.82 -15.49 -7.38
C GLN A 23 -16.07 -16.78 -6.58
N ASN A 24 -15.53 -16.86 -5.37
CA ASN A 24 -15.59 -18.03 -4.45
C ASN A 24 -14.81 -19.28 -4.90
N LYS A 25 -14.13 -19.25 -6.05
CA LYS A 25 -13.16 -20.28 -6.45
C LYS A 25 -11.79 -19.96 -5.87
N LEU A 26 -11.11 -20.99 -5.37
CA LEU A 26 -9.77 -20.91 -4.78
C LEU A 26 -8.84 -21.87 -5.51
N VAL A 27 -7.67 -21.40 -5.90
CA VAL A 27 -6.65 -22.22 -6.59
C VAL A 27 -5.30 -21.98 -5.92
N TYR A 28 -4.64 -23.06 -5.53
CA TYR A 28 -3.26 -22.98 -5.02
C TYR A 28 -2.28 -22.87 -6.18
N VAL A 29 -1.46 -21.84 -6.15
CA VAL A 29 -0.48 -21.55 -7.20
C VAL A 29 0.89 -21.26 -6.59
N LYS A 30 1.94 -21.48 -7.37
CA LYS A 30 3.26 -20.95 -7.06
C LYS A 30 3.22 -19.42 -7.20
N PRO A 31 3.76 -18.64 -6.25
CA PRO A 31 3.80 -17.20 -6.39
C PRO A 31 4.56 -16.79 -7.65
N ALA A 32 4.00 -15.85 -8.41
CA ALA A 32 4.63 -15.33 -9.62
C ALA A 32 5.71 -14.31 -9.27
N ASP A 33 6.85 -14.39 -9.95
CA ASP A 33 7.96 -13.44 -9.76
C ASP A 33 7.61 -12.03 -10.27
N THR A 34 6.72 -11.94 -11.27
CA THR A 34 6.30 -10.70 -11.91
C THR A 34 4.77 -10.59 -11.93
N TYR A 35 4.28 -9.35 -11.99
CA TYR A 35 2.85 -9.07 -12.08
C TYR A 35 2.25 -9.62 -13.38
N GLU A 36 2.95 -9.49 -14.51
CA GLU A 36 2.50 -10.03 -15.80
C GLU A 36 2.34 -11.56 -15.77
N LEU A 37 3.30 -12.28 -15.16
CA LEU A 37 3.18 -13.72 -14.99
C LEU A 37 2.01 -14.09 -14.06
N ALA A 38 1.72 -13.26 -13.06
CA ALA A 38 0.55 -13.44 -12.20
C ALA A 38 -0.76 -13.33 -12.99
N LEU A 39 -0.84 -12.39 -13.94
CA LEU A 39 -1.98 -12.24 -14.84
C LEU A 39 -2.13 -13.46 -15.76
N ASP A 40 -1.02 -13.95 -16.33
CA ASP A 40 -1.02 -15.15 -17.17
C ASP A 40 -1.55 -16.37 -16.39
N ILE A 41 -1.06 -16.56 -15.16
CA ILE A 41 -1.52 -17.63 -14.27
C ILE A 41 -3.01 -17.44 -13.94
N ALA A 42 -3.44 -16.23 -13.58
CA ALA A 42 -4.85 -15.96 -13.28
C ALA A 42 -5.78 -16.28 -14.46
N GLN A 43 -5.43 -15.86 -15.68
CA GLN A 43 -6.23 -16.16 -16.88
C GLN A 43 -6.24 -17.65 -17.21
N LYS A 44 -5.12 -18.34 -16.99
CA LYS A 44 -5.00 -19.78 -17.21
C LYS A 44 -5.82 -20.61 -16.22
N GLU A 45 -5.79 -20.25 -14.93
CA GLU A 45 -6.48 -21.00 -13.86
C GLU A 45 -7.97 -20.65 -13.77
N PHE A 46 -8.38 -19.46 -14.25
CA PHE A 46 -9.78 -19.03 -14.29
C PHE A 46 -10.25 -18.70 -15.71
N PRO A 47 -10.24 -19.66 -16.65
CA PRO A 47 -10.52 -19.39 -18.06
C PRO A 47 -11.98 -18.97 -18.31
N GLU A 48 -12.92 -19.47 -17.51
CA GLU A 48 -14.35 -19.17 -17.66
C GLU A 48 -14.68 -17.67 -17.46
N GLU A 49 -13.97 -17.03 -16.52
CA GLU A 49 -14.31 -15.68 -16.04
C GLU A 49 -13.29 -14.63 -16.51
N LEU A 50 -12.01 -15.01 -16.64
CA LEU A 50 -10.92 -14.07 -16.91
C LEU A 50 -10.34 -14.15 -18.33
N ALA A 51 -10.63 -15.19 -19.12
CA ALA A 51 -10.01 -15.35 -20.45
C ALA A 51 -10.33 -14.20 -21.42
N ASN A 52 -11.56 -13.66 -21.35
CA ASN A 52 -12.01 -12.56 -22.22
C ASN A 52 -11.75 -11.17 -21.60
N ILE A 53 -11.26 -11.11 -20.37
CA ILE A 53 -11.05 -9.85 -19.66
C ILE A 53 -9.66 -9.30 -20.02
N PRO A 54 -9.55 -8.05 -20.49
CA PRO A 54 -8.25 -7.46 -20.77
C PRO A 54 -7.43 -7.33 -19.48
N ARG A 55 -6.13 -7.63 -19.60
CA ARG A 55 -5.15 -7.66 -18.49
C ARG A 55 -5.18 -6.42 -17.60
N GLU A 56 -5.33 -5.25 -18.19
CA GLU A 56 -5.39 -3.96 -17.50
C GLU A 56 -6.56 -3.83 -16.51
N LYS A 57 -7.64 -4.59 -16.75
CA LYS A 57 -8.81 -4.63 -15.87
C LYS A 57 -8.64 -5.64 -14.74
N ILE A 58 -7.66 -6.53 -14.78
CA ILE A 58 -7.47 -7.52 -13.72
C ILE A 58 -6.59 -6.91 -12.63
N GLY A 59 -7.07 -6.95 -11.39
CA GLY A 59 -6.38 -6.45 -10.22
C GLY A 59 -6.22 -7.52 -9.16
N PHE A 60 -5.15 -7.39 -8.37
CA PHE A 60 -4.89 -8.24 -7.21
C PHE A 60 -5.02 -7.43 -5.92
N ALA A 61 -5.58 -8.04 -4.89
CA ALA A 61 -5.67 -7.49 -3.54
C ALA A 61 -5.38 -8.58 -2.51
N VAL A 62 -4.91 -8.19 -1.33
CA VAL A 62 -4.74 -9.08 -0.17
C VAL A 62 -5.59 -8.53 0.96
N LEU A 63 -6.19 -9.42 1.74
CA LEU A 63 -6.97 -9.01 2.91
C LEU A 63 -6.01 -8.65 4.04
N SER A 64 -5.92 -7.36 4.35
CA SER A 64 -5.14 -6.88 5.50
C SER A 64 -6.06 -6.65 6.69
N GLU A 65 -5.64 -7.11 7.85
CA GLU A 65 -6.23 -6.70 9.12
C GLU A 65 -5.73 -5.30 9.44
N PHE A 66 -6.63 -4.32 9.48
CA PHE A 66 -6.28 -2.98 9.91
C PHE A 66 -6.43 -2.88 11.43
N VAL A 67 -5.43 -2.29 12.08
CA VAL A 67 -5.47 -2.05 13.54
C VAL A 67 -6.36 -0.83 13.78
N GLY A 68 -7.66 -1.07 14.00
CA GLY A 68 -8.67 -0.06 14.35
C GLY A 68 -9.77 -0.64 15.24
N GLU A 69 -10.64 0.22 15.80
CA GLU A 69 -11.69 -0.16 16.77
C GLU A 69 -12.73 -1.18 16.27
N GLY A 70 -12.75 -1.46 14.96
CA GLY A 70 -13.40 -2.63 14.40
C GLY A 70 -12.36 -3.48 13.68
N LYS A 71 -12.21 -4.75 14.06
CA LYS A 71 -11.37 -5.75 13.36
C LYS A 71 -11.98 -6.07 11.98
N GLN A 72 -11.97 -5.12 11.07
CA GLN A 72 -12.43 -5.30 9.70
C GLN A 72 -11.24 -5.61 8.81
N ARG A 73 -11.36 -6.70 8.05
CA ARG A 73 -10.39 -7.05 7.00
C ARG A 73 -10.74 -6.22 5.77
N LEU A 74 -9.84 -5.33 5.37
CA LEU A 74 -10.01 -4.53 4.17
C LEU A 74 -9.14 -5.09 3.04
N PRO A 75 -9.68 -5.21 1.82
CA PRO A 75 -8.87 -5.61 0.67
C PRO A 75 -7.89 -4.47 0.31
N VAL A 76 -6.60 -4.77 0.40
CA VAL A 76 -5.52 -3.87 0.02
C VAL A 76 -5.06 -4.25 -1.38
N ARG A 77 -5.28 -3.36 -2.33
CA ARG A 77 -4.84 -3.53 -3.72
C ARG A 77 -3.29 -3.56 -3.80
N ILE A 78 -2.77 -4.53 -4.55
CA ILE A 78 -1.36 -4.61 -4.91
C ILE A 78 -1.18 -3.97 -6.29
N SER A 79 -0.26 -3.02 -6.41
CA SER A 79 0.15 -2.47 -7.71
C SER A 79 1.24 -3.33 -8.35
N GLU A 80 1.40 -3.21 -9.66
CA GLU A 80 2.48 -3.85 -10.43
C GLU A 80 3.86 -3.57 -9.82
N SER A 81 4.15 -2.30 -9.50
CA SER A 81 5.41 -1.88 -8.87
C SER A 81 5.64 -2.46 -7.47
N ALA A 82 4.57 -2.74 -6.72
CA ALA A 82 4.64 -3.27 -5.37
C ALA A 82 4.64 -4.80 -5.36
N TRP A 83 4.39 -5.45 -6.50
CA TRP A 83 4.22 -6.90 -6.60
C TRP A 83 5.39 -7.69 -5.99
N PRO A 84 6.67 -7.44 -6.35
CA PRO A 84 7.77 -8.24 -5.82
C PRO A 84 7.91 -8.09 -4.30
N SER A 85 7.69 -6.88 -3.78
CA SER A 85 7.75 -6.61 -2.34
C SER A 85 6.56 -7.17 -1.57
N ALA A 86 5.37 -7.17 -2.17
CA ALA A 86 4.17 -7.73 -1.57
C ALA A 86 4.30 -9.26 -1.48
N VAL A 87 4.62 -9.91 -2.61
CA VAL A 87 4.73 -11.38 -2.71
C VAL A 87 5.84 -11.93 -1.80
N ALA A 88 6.98 -11.24 -1.68
CA ALA A 88 8.06 -11.64 -0.78
C ALA A 88 7.65 -11.65 0.71
N ARG A 89 6.60 -10.91 1.08
CA ARG A 89 6.11 -10.80 2.46
C ARG A 89 4.89 -11.67 2.73
N LEU A 90 4.32 -12.29 1.69
CA LEU A 90 3.18 -13.18 1.87
C LEU A 90 3.58 -14.40 2.68
N LEU A 91 2.67 -14.82 3.53
CA LEU A 91 2.77 -16.07 4.25
C LEU A 91 2.35 -17.23 3.33
N ARG A 92 2.86 -18.41 3.65
CA ARG A 92 2.47 -19.64 2.96
C ARG A 92 0.95 -19.85 3.04
N GLY A 93 0.30 -20.01 1.90
CA GLY A 93 -1.14 -20.19 1.79
C GLY A 93 -1.97 -18.91 1.89
N GLU A 94 -1.34 -17.74 1.94
CA GLU A 94 -2.05 -16.46 1.95
C GLU A 94 -2.91 -16.28 0.70
N ILE A 95 -4.05 -15.60 0.86
CA ILE A 95 -5.07 -15.47 -0.17
C ILE A 95 -4.88 -14.13 -0.89
N ILE A 96 -4.63 -14.21 -2.20
CA ILE A 96 -4.65 -13.08 -3.11
C ILE A 96 -5.99 -13.09 -3.84
N GLN A 97 -6.80 -12.08 -3.57
CA GLN A 97 -8.09 -11.87 -4.21
C GLN A 97 -7.89 -11.22 -5.59
N ILE A 98 -8.43 -11.86 -6.62
CA ILE A 98 -8.48 -11.35 -7.99
C ILE A 98 -9.82 -10.66 -8.18
N TYR A 99 -9.78 -9.40 -8.60
CA TYR A 99 -10.97 -8.61 -8.92
C TYR A 99 -10.85 -7.95 -10.28
N ILE A 100 -12.00 -7.68 -10.89
CA ILE A 100 -12.08 -6.97 -12.17
C ILE A 100 -12.34 -5.49 -11.86
N ARG A 101 -11.44 -4.62 -12.31
CA ARG A 101 -11.64 -3.18 -12.35
C ARG A 101 -12.63 -2.86 -13.45
N GLU A 102 -13.75 -2.29 -13.06
CA GLU A 102 -14.66 -1.69 -14.03
C GLU A 102 -13.95 -0.51 -14.69
N ALA A 103 -13.81 -0.54 -16.01
CA ALA A 103 -13.06 0.46 -16.77
C ALA A 103 -13.74 1.84 -16.85
N ASN A 104 -14.82 2.06 -16.11
CA ASN A 104 -15.65 3.24 -16.25
C ASN A 104 -15.59 4.12 -15.00
N GLY A 105 -14.54 4.93 -14.95
CA GLY A 105 -14.57 6.23 -14.25
C GLY A 105 -15.51 7.25 -14.92
N LYS A 106 -16.74 6.85 -15.29
CA LYS A 106 -17.78 7.78 -15.76
C LYS A 106 -19.05 7.79 -14.92
N ASP A 107 -19.25 6.81 -14.04
CA ASP A 107 -20.43 6.79 -13.16
C ASP A 107 -20.06 6.90 -11.67
N GLY A 108 -18.90 7.49 -11.38
CA GLY A 108 -18.60 8.14 -10.11
C GLY A 108 -19.51 9.35 -9.81
N LYS A 109 -20.73 9.43 -10.38
CA LYS A 109 -21.88 9.83 -9.58
C LYS A 109 -22.06 8.73 -8.55
N GLY A 110 -21.27 8.83 -7.48
CA GLY A 110 -21.67 8.22 -6.23
C GLY A 110 -23.15 8.52 -6.07
N SER A 111 -23.92 7.49 -5.75
CA SER A 111 -25.08 7.68 -4.92
C SER A 111 -24.62 8.47 -3.70
N LYS A 112 -24.57 9.80 -3.82
CA LYS A 112 -25.24 10.64 -2.85
C LYS A 112 -26.62 10.02 -2.78
N GLU A 113 -26.76 9.06 -1.87
CA GLU A 113 -27.90 9.07 -0.99
C GLU A 113 -28.17 10.55 -0.74
N ILE A 114 -29.23 11.05 -1.35
CA ILE A 114 -29.72 12.39 -1.08
C ILE A 114 -30.25 12.27 0.34
N LEU A 115 -29.34 12.21 1.31
CA LEU A 115 -29.65 12.61 2.65
C LEU A 115 -30.17 14.03 2.48
N PRO A 116 -31.37 14.35 3.01
CA PRO A 116 -31.86 15.71 2.99
C PRO A 116 -30.73 16.60 3.48
N PRO A 117 -30.49 17.76 2.84
CA PRO A 117 -29.36 18.62 3.14
C PRO A 117 -29.29 18.79 4.65
N THR A 118 -28.34 18.12 5.29
CA THR A 118 -28.12 18.31 6.71
C THR A 118 -27.71 19.76 6.81
N PRO A 119 -28.45 20.59 7.56
CA PRO A 119 -28.07 21.97 7.73
C PRO A 119 -26.62 21.96 8.22
N PRO A 120 -25.76 22.86 7.71
CA PRO A 120 -24.40 22.96 8.18
C PRO A 120 -24.41 22.99 9.70
N PRO A 121 -23.51 22.24 10.38
CA PRO A 121 -23.50 22.17 11.84
C PRO A 121 -23.59 23.58 12.39
N GLN A 122 -24.68 23.86 13.11
CA GLN A 122 -24.91 25.15 13.71
C GLN A 122 -23.90 25.26 14.84
N TYR A 123 -22.76 25.88 14.56
CA TYR A 123 -21.78 26.18 15.57
C TYR A 123 -22.50 27.00 16.65
N LEU A 124 -22.46 26.51 17.90
CA LEU A 124 -22.87 27.30 19.04
C LEU A 124 -22.20 28.66 18.92
N ASP A 125 -22.99 29.72 18.95
CA ASP A 125 -22.47 31.09 18.98
C ASP A 125 -21.55 31.20 20.18
N VAL A 126 -20.24 31.13 19.92
CA VAL A 126 -19.23 31.31 20.95
C VAL A 126 -19.42 32.76 21.40
N PRO A 127 -19.74 33.00 22.68
CA PRO A 127 -19.90 34.36 23.19
C PRO A 127 -18.65 35.15 22.82
N LYS A 128 -18.84 36.23 22.04
CA LYS A 128 -17.76 37.16 21.74
C LYS A 128 -17.40 37.84 23.04
N VAL A 129 -16.47 37.25 23.78
CA VAL A 129 -15.87 37.87 24.94
C VAL A 129 -15.04 39.03 24.39
N THR A 130 -15.60 40.24 24.44
CA THR A 130 -14.88 41.46 24.12
C THR A 130 -13.84 41.69 25.21
N PHE A 131 -12.69 41.03 25.07
CA PHE A 131 -11.47 41.47 25.72
C PHE A 131 -11.04 42.75 25.01
N GLY A 132 -11.53 43.88 25.52
CA GLY A 132 -10.94 45.17 25.21
C GLY A 132 -9.49 45.15 25.69
N GLY A 133 -8.54 45.33 24.78
CA GLY A 133 -7.14 45.29 25.18
C GLY A 133 -6.16 45.18 24.03
N GLU A 134 -5.94 46.32 23.39
CA GLU A 134 -4.63 46.75 22.89
C GLU A 134 -4.03 46.12 21.62
N THR A 135 -3.78 47.04 20.70
CA THR A 135 -3.15 46.91 19.40
C THR A 135 -1.76 46.28 19.47
N SER A 136 -1.55 45.16 18.78
CA SER A 136 -0.20 44.69 18.44
C SER A 136 -0.02 44.64 16.92
N LYS A 137 0.61 45.71 16.40
CA LYS A 137 1.14 45.78 15.02
C LYS A 137 2.33 44.82 14.91
N SER A 138 2.15 43.62 14.35
CA SER A 138 3.28 42.82 13.89
C SER A 138 3.64 43.19 12.45
N LYS A 139 4.78 43.87 12.32
CA LYS A 139 5.45 44.15 11.05
C LYS A 139 5.94 42.82 10.46
N GLY A 140 5.48 42.47 9.26
CA GLY A 140 6.05 41.35 8.51
C GLY A 140 7.47 41.67 8.03
N PRO A 141 8.42 40.71 8.10
CA PRO A 141 9.71 40.89 7.46
C PRO A 141 9.65 40.49 5.97
N ALA A 142 10.47 41.22 5.23
CA ALA A 142 10.52 41.31 3.79
C ALA A 142 11.12 40.08 3.10
N SER A 143 10.63 39.87 1.87
CA SER A 143 11.40 39.52 0.67
C SER A 143 12.85 39.07 0.89
N ARG A 144 13.11 37.78 0.64
CA ARG A 144 14.42 37.34 0.14
C ARG A 144 14.25 36.48 -1.10
N GLN A 145 14.83 37.01 -2.18
CA GLN A 145 14.97 36.46 -3.51
C GLN A 145 15.97 35.27 -3.58
N PRO A 146 15.97 34.52 -4.71
CA PRO A 146 16.62 33.22 -4.83
C PRO A 146 18.13 33.33 -5.12
N ARG A 147 18.89 32.27 -4.79
CA ARG A 147 20.30 32.16 -5.19
C ARG A 147 20.64 30.74 -5.65
N SER A 148 20.97 30.69 -6.94
CA SER A 148 21.78 29.74 -7.73
C SER A 148 22.58 28.62 -7.03
N THR A 149 22.54 27.43 -7.68
CA THR A 149 23.62 26.48 -8.13
C THR A 149 25.08 26.72 -7.68
N PRO A 150 26.06 25.78 -7.79
CA PRO A 150 26.12 24.47 -8.50
C PRO A 150 26.78 23.34 -7.66
N THR A 151 26.99 22.14 -8.22
CA THR A 151 28.33 21.47 -8.21
C THR A 151 28.26 20.02 -8.65
N SER A 152 29.07 19.76 -9.67
CA SER A 152 29.51 18.51 -10.24
C SER A 152 30.20 17.60 -9.22
N ARG A 153 29.90 16.30 -9.23
CA ARG A 153 30.90 15.27 -8.92
C ARG A 153 30.73 14.07 -9.84
N ALA A 154 31.68 13.99 -10.77
CA ALA A 154 32.10 12.77 -11.43
C ALA A 154 32.81 11.84 -10.43
N GLY A 155 32.85 10.55 -10.75
CA GLY A 155 33.82 9.61 -10.18
C GLY A 155 33.29 8.19 -9.98
N SER A 156 33.39 7.34 -11.01
CA SER A 156 33.46 5.87 -10.84
C SER A 156 34.79 5.49 -10.19
N PRO A 157 34.84 4.39 -9.42
CA PRO A 157 35.65 3.23 -9.82
C PRO A 157 34.95 1.90 -9.48
N ALA A 158 34.92 0.93 -10.40
CA ALA A 158 35.87 -0.18 -10.52
C ALA A 158 35.86 -1.20 -9.36
N HIS A 159 35.31 -2.38 -9.68
CA HIS A 159 35.81 -3.72 -9.33
C HIS A 159 36.58 -3.88 -8.01
N ARG A 160 35.96 -4.52 -7.01
CA ARG A 160 36.69 -5.31 -6.01
C ARG A 160 35.99 -6.63 -5.71
N GLU A 161 36.63 -7.65 -6.22
CA GLU A 161 36.49 -9.06 -5.94
C GLU A 161 37.00 -9.39 -4.52
N ASN A 162 36.42 -10.46 -3.94
CA ASN A 162 36.84 -11.20 -2.76
C ASN A 162 36.87 -10.48 -1.40
N HIS A 163 35.95 -10.89 -0.51
CA HIS A 163 36.32 -11.39 0.83
C HIS A 163 35.20 -12.27 1.39
N ARG A 164 35.43 -13.60 1.36
CA ARG A 164 34.70 -14.57 2.18
C ARG A 164 34.97 -14.25 3.65
N ARG A 165 33.98 -13.74 4.38
CA ARG A 165 34.00 -13.73 5.86
C ARG A 165 33.10 -14.85 6.35
N SER A 166 33.71 -15.98 6.69
CA SER A 166 33.07 -17.05 7.48
C SER A 166 32.93 -16.58 8.92
N TRP A 167 31.68 -16.51 9.42
CA TRP A 167 31.36 -16.12 10.80
C TRP A 167 31.09 -17.30 11.74
N PHE A 168 31.27 -18.53 11.28
CA PHE A 168 31.12 -19.72 12.10
C PHE A 168 32.46 -20.44 12.24
N GLY A 169 33.32 -19.91 13.13
CA GLY A 169 34.03 -20.78 14.06
C GLY A 169 32.96 -21.45 14.93
N GLY A 170 32.96 -22.76 15.13
CA GLY A 170 34.08 -23.50 15.68
C GLY A 170 33.88 -23.56 17.19
N ALA A 171 33.03 -24.49 17.63
CA ALA A 171 33.00 -24.97 19.01
C ALA A 171 32.80 -26.48 18.97
N ARG A 172 33.70 -27.15 19.67
CA ARG A 172 33.84 -28.60 19.83
C ARG A 172 32.68 -29.20 20.62
#